data_AF-A0A2W0AA86-F1
#
_entry.id   AF-A0A2W0AA86-F1
#
_cell.length_a   1.000
_cell.length_b   1.000
_cell.length_c   1.000
_cell.angle_alpha   90.00
_cell.angle_beta   90.00
_cell.angle_gamma   90.00
#
_symmetry.space_group_name_H-M   'P 1'
#
loop_
_entity.id
_entity.type
_entity.pdbx_description
1 polymer ?
#
loop_
_entity_poly.entity_id
_entity_poly.type
_entity_poly.pdbx_seq_one_letter_code
_entity_poly.pdbx_strand_id
1 'polypeptide(L)'
;MNNSLAQRFFDLDLWLIGGAHFVILFASSQVPYRLGWKKDLRQLMPFNRKVLWVQGGFTVLTIIAFGTLTLLLHAELLRGDRAALGIACFIGIYWTTRILVDAFYFSHADWPKGTAFIVGHALLTLLFLVLAASYVGLFVWHVWLRPNR
;
A
#
# COMPACT_ATOMS: atom_id res chain seq x y z
N MET A 1 -11.86 -26.11 -13.64
CA MET A 1 -10.87 -26.23 -12.54
C MET A 1 -10.12 -24.94 -12.22
N ASN A 2 -9.89 -24.02 -13.17
CA ASN A 2 -9.10 -22.79 -12.92
C ASN A 2 -9.74 -21.80 -11.92
N ASN A 3 -11.07 -21.72 -11.85
CA ASN A 3 -11.74 -20.77 -10.96
C ASN A 3 -11.59 -21.11 -9.47
N SER A 4 -11.56 -22.39 -9.10
CA SER A 4 -11.44 -22.77 -7.68
C SER A 4 -10.03 -22.53 -7.15
N LEU A 5 -9.00 -22.71 -7.99
CA LEU A 5 -7.61 -22.39 -7.64
C LEU A 5 -7.40 -20.88 -7.53
N ALA A 6 -7.90 -20.11 -8.50
CA ALA A 6 -7.82 -18.64 -8.46
C ALA A 6 -8.55 -18.08 -7.23
N GLN A 7 -9.74 -18.58 -6.91
CA GLN A 7 -10.48 -18.14 -5.73
C GLN A 7 -9.74 -18.48 -4.43
N ARG A 8 -9.14 -19.67 -4.31
CA ARG A 8 -8.30 -19.99 -3.14
C ARG A 8 -7.05 -19.12 -3.04
N PHE A 9 -6.44 -18.80 -4.18
CA PHE A 9 -5.31 -17.88 -4.24
C PHE A 9 -5.71 -16.50 -3.70
N PHE A 10 -6.78 -15.90 -4.24
CA PHE A 10 -7.25 -14.58 -3.80
C PHE A 10 -7.76 -14.58 -2.37
N ASP A 11 -8.35 -15.67 -1.89
CA ASP A 11 -8.74 -15.82 -0.49
C ASP A 11 -7.53 -15.71 0.44
N LEU A 12 -6.45 -16.44 0.17
CA LEU A 12 -5.21 -16.34 0.96
C LEU A 12 -4.54 -14.98 0.79
N ASP A 13 -4.46 -14.49 -0.45
CA ASP A 13 -3.83 -13.22 -0.79
C ASP A 13 -4.50 -12.05 -0.06
N LEU A 14 -5.83 -11.98 -0.01
CA LEU A 14 -6.59 -10.95 0.70
C LEU A 14 -6.24 -10.87 2.19
N TRP A 15 -6.06 -12.01 2.86
CA TRP A 15 -5.60 -12.04 4.26
C TRP A 15 -4.17 -11.49 4.40
N LEU A 16 -3.28 -11.90 3.51
CA LEU A 16 -1.88 -11.47 3.52
C LEU A 16 -1.75 -9.98 3.25
N ILE A 17 -2.40 -9.47 2.20
CA ILE A 17 -2.33 -8.04 1.84
C ILE A 17 -3.09 -7.17 2.85
N GLY A 18 -4.20 -7.66 3.42
CA GLY A 18 -4.88 -6.99 4.52
C GLY A 18 -3.95 -6.80 5.73
N GLY A 19 -3.21 -7.85 6.12
CA GLY A 19 -2.17 -7.79 7.15
C GLY A 19 -0.97 -6.91 6.77
N ALA A 20 -0.54 -6.96 5.51
CA ALA A 20 0.61 -6.22 4.99
C ALA A 20 0.48 -4.69 5.17
N HIS A 21 -0.74 -4.14 5.11
CA HIS A 21 -0.98 -2.73 5.40
C HIS A 21 -0.51 -2.34 6.81
N PHE A 22 -0.73 -3.20 7.81
CA PHE A 22 -0.29 -2.95 9.17
C PHE A 22 1.23 -3.13 9.34
N VAL A 23 1.86 -3.98 8.53
CA VAL A 23 3.33 -4.05 8.44
C VAL A 23 3.92 -2.74 7.90
N ILE A 24 3.26 -2.10 6.92
CA ILE A 24 3.66 -0.77 6.44
C ILE A 24 3.58 0.27 7.55
N LEU A 25 2.56 0.22 8.41
CA LEU A 25 2.45 1.15 9.54
C LEU A 25 3.59 0.98 10.54
N PHE A 26 3.98 -0.27 10.81
CA PHE A 26 5.13 -0.55 11.65
C PHE A 26 6.41 0.05 11.05
N ALA A 27 6.67 -0.17 9.76
CA ALA A 27 7.80 0.45 9.06
C ALA A 27 7.74 1.99 9.09
N SER A 28 6.56 2.57 8.82
CA SER A 28 6.31 4.01 8.79
C SER A 28 6.61 4.67 10.14
N SER A 29 6.23 4.04 11.25
CA SER A 29 6.48 4.55 12.60
C SER A 29 7.98 4.72 12.94
N GLN A 30 8.86 3.98 12.26
CA GLN A 30 10.30 4.04 12.49
C GLN A 30 10.96 5.19 11.73
N VAL A 31 10.34 5.65 10.64
CA VAL A 31 10.91 6.64 9.72
C VAL A 31 11.31 7.95 10.43
N PRO A 32 10.48 8.57 11.30
CA PRO A 32 10.85 9.82 11.95
C PRO A 32 12.12 9.70 12.81
N TYR A 33 12.33 8.53 13.43
CA TYR A 33 13.51 8.27 14.23
C TYR A 33 14.73 7.97 13.36
N ARG A 34 14.60 7.06 12.39
CA ARG A 34 15.69 6.63 11.49
C ARG A 34 16.24 7.79 10.65
N LEU A 35 15.38 8.72 10.25
CA LEU A 35 15.76 9.89 9.45
C LEU A 35 16.06 11.13 10.29
N GLY A 36 16.08 11.04 11.62
CA GLY A 36 16.45 12.19 12.46
C GLY A 36 15.49 13.38 12.36
N TRP A 37 14.20 13.16 12.02
CA TRP A 37 13.22 14.22 11.74
C TRP A 37 13.08 15.24 12.86
N LYS A 38 13.34 14.85 14.12
CA LYS A 38 13.33 15.79 15.26
C LYS A 38 14.32 16.94 15.07
N LYS A 39 15.48 16.70 14.45
CA LYS A 39 16.50 17.72 14.15
C LYS A 39 16.17 18.43 12.84
N ASP A 40 15.88 17.68 11.79
CA ASP A 40 15.77 18.23 10.43
C ASP A 40 14.50 19.07 10.26
N LEU A 41 13.36 18.61 10.77
CA LEU A 41 12.10 19.35 10.67
C LEU A 41 12.04 20.62 11.53
N ARG A 42 12.99 20.80 12.48
CA ARG A 42 13.09 22.05 13.25
C ARG A 42 13.58 23.23 12.41
N GLN A 43 14.34 22.95 11.35
CA GLN A 43 14.86 23.98 10.44
C GLN A 43 13.76 24.55 9.53
N LEU A 44 12.64 23.83 9.39
CA LEU A 44 11.50 24.28 8.61
C LEU A 44 10.67 25.32 9.37
N MET A 45 10.07 26.24 8.60
CA MET A 45 9.02 27.12 9.12
C MET A 45 7.93 26.29 9.85
N PRO A 46 7.40 26.77 10.99
CA PRO A 46 6.44 26.00 11.79
C PRO A 46 5.23 25.49 11.01
N PHE A 47 4.75 26.28 10.04
CA PHE A 47 3.65 25.89 9.17
C PHE A 47 4.02 24.69 8.28
N ASN A 48 5.15 24.71 7.59
CA ASN A 48 5.60 23.61 6.71
C ASN A 48 5.77 22.30 7.48
N ARG A 49 6.26 22.37 8.72
CA ARG A 49 6.33 21.20 9.61
C ARG A 49 4.93 20.65 9.93
N LYS A 50 3.95 21.51 10.20
CA LYS A 50 2.55 21.07 10.43
C LYS A 50 1.96 20.43 9.19
N VAL A 51 2.19 21.01 8.00
CA VAL A 51 1.73 20.44 6.72
C VAL A 51 2.27 19.03 6.53
N LEU A 52 3.57 18.80 6.77
CA LEU A 52 4.17 17.47 6.69
C LEU A 52 3.50 16.47 7.64
N TRP A 53 3.24 16.86 8.90
CA TRP A 53 2.58 15.98 9.86
C TRP A 53 1.12 15.69 9.51
N VAL A 54 0.38 16.67 8.99
CA VAL A 54 -1.01 16.48 8.54
C VAL A 54 -1.07 15.50 7.37
N GLN A 55 -0.23 15.68 6.35
CA GLN A 55 -0.18 14.77 5.20
C GLN A 55 0.27 13.37 5.61
N GLY A 56 1.25 13.27 6.50
CA GLY A 56 1.68 12.00 7.08
C GLY A 56 0.56 11.31 7.86
N GLY A 57 -0.20 12.05 8.66
CA GLY A 57 -1.36 11.55 9.40
C GLY A 57 -2.46 11.03 8.48
N PHE A 58 -2.80 11.76 7.42
CA PHE A 58 -3.75 11.28 6.41
C PHE A 58 -3.25 10.04 5.69
N THR A 59 -1.96 9.97 5.34
CA THR A 59 -1.36 8.78 4.74
C THR A 59 -1.52 7.56 5.65
N VAL A 60 -1.20 7.69 6.94
CA VAL A 60 -1.36 6.62 7.94
C VAL A 60 -2.83 6.20 8.06
N LEU A 61 -3.75 7.15 8.15
CA LEU A 61 -5.18 6.87 8.23
C LEU A 61 -5.69 6.11 7.00
N THR A 62 -5.25 6.51 5.80
CA THR A 62 -5.58 5.82 4.55
C THR A 62 -5.07 4.38 4.54
N ILE A 63 -3.83 4.12 4.98
CA ILE A 63 -3.27 2.75 5.05
C ILE A 63 -4.05 1.89 6.05
N ILE A 64 -4.43 2.44 7.21
CA ILE A 64 -5.30 1.76 8.18
C ILE A 64 -6.64 1.41 7.50
N ALA A 65 -7.26 2.36 6.83
CA ALA A 65 -8.54 2.14 6.15
C ALA A 65 -8.42 1.04 5.09
N PHE A 66 -7.35 1.00 4.31
CA PHE A 66 -7.15 -0.03 3.29
C PHE A 66 -7.00 -1.42 3.89
N GLY A 67 -6.15 -1.58 4.91
CA GLY A 67 -6.00 -2.84 5.63
C GLY A 67 -7.32 -3.30 6.26
N THR A 68 -7.96 -2.40 7.03
CA THR A 68 -9.23 -2.71 7.70
C THR A 68 -10.35 -3.04 6.73
N LEU A 69 -10.55 -2.27 5.66
CA LEU A 69 -11.60 -2.53 4.67
C LEU A 69 -11.34 -3.82 3.91
N THR A 70 -10.08 -4.16 3.64
CA THR A 70 -9.73 -5.44 3.00
C THR A 70 -10.11 -6.63 3.86
N LEU A 71 -9.85 -6.55 5.16
CA LEU A 71 -10.16 -7.63 6.11
C LEU A 71 -11.67 -7.70 6.42
N LEU A 72 -12.34 -6.55 6.60
CA LEU A 72 -13.77 -6.51 6.92
C LEU A 72 -14.64 -6.91 5.72
N LEU A 73 -14.25 -6.50 4.51
CA LEU A 73 -14.98 -6.80 3.27
C LEU A 73 -14.38 -7.99 2.53
N HIS A 74 -13.64 -8.86 3.23
CA HIS A 74 -12.91 -9.98 2.62
C HIS A 74 -13.82 -10.88 1.79
N ALA A 75 -14.97 -11.25 2.35
CA ALA A 75 -15.93 -12.12 1.68
C ALA A 75 -16.56 -11.44 0.45
N GLU A 76 -16.87 -10.14 0.54
CA GLU A 76 -17.43 -9.32 -0.52
C GLU A 76 -16.42 -9.09 -1.65
N LEU A 77 -15.15 -8.86 -1.30
CA LEU A 77 -14.02 -8.76 -2.23
C LEU A 77 -13.83 -10.06 -3.00
N LEU A 78 -13.83 -11.20 -2.29
CA LEU A 78 -13.69 -12.52 -2.90
C LEU A 78 -14.92 -12.92 -3.74
N ARG A 79 -16.12 -12.48 -3.34
CA ARG A 79 -17.36 -12.69 -4.10
C ARG A 79 -17.40 -11.82 -5.35
N GLY A 80 -16.77 -10.65 -5.31
CA GLY A 80 -16.73 -9.68 -6.41
C GLY A 80 -17.88 -8.68 -6.38
N ASP A 81 -18.32 -8.28 -5.18
CA ASP A 81 -19.38 -7.28 -5.03
C ASP A 81 -18.94 -5.94 -5.62
N ARG A 82 -19.84 -5.24 -6.31
CA ARG A 82 -19.49 -4.03 -7.08
C ARG A 82 -18.83 -2.94 -6.22
N ALA A 83 -19.32 -2.73 -5.01
CA ALA A 83 -18.75 -1.75 -4.08
C ALA A 83 -17.36 -2.18 -3.58
N ALA A 84 -17.19 -3.46 -3.24
CA ALA A 84 -15.91 -4.03 -2.81
C ALA A 84 -14.87 -3.96 -3.94
N LEU A 85 -15.25 -4.28 -5.18
CA LEU A 85 -14.38 -4.13 -6.35
C LEU A 85 -14.04 -2.67 -6.65
N GLY A 86 -14.95 -1.73 -6.38
CA GLY A 86 -14.66 -0.29 -6.45
C GLY A 86 -13.56 0.11 -5.46
N ILE A 87 -13.63 -0.40 -4.22
CA ILE A 87 -12.59 -0.22 -3.21
C ILE A 87 -11.27 -0.87 -3.65
N ALA A 88 -11.30 -2.12 -4.11
CA ALA A 88 -10.10 -2.81 -4.60
C ALA A 88 -9.42 -2.04 -5.75
N CYS A 89 -10.19 -1.57 -6.73
CA CYS A 89 -9.69 -0.77 -7.84
C CYS A 89 -9.03 0.52 -7.33
N PHE A 90 -9.68 1.24 -6.41
CA PHE A 90 -9.13 2.45 -5.82
C PHE A 90 -7.80 2.19 -5.09
N ILE A 91 -7.73 1.14 -4.28
CA ILE A 91 -6.51 0.76 -3.57
C ILE A 91 -5.40 0.35 -4.55
N GLY A 92 -5.74 -0.41 -5.60
CA GLY A 92 -4.81 -0.78 -6.66
C GLY A 92 -4.23 0.43 -7.39
N ILE A 93 -5.06 1.42 -7.73
CA ILE A 93 -4.62 2.70 -8.32
C ILE A 93 -3.71 3.46 -7.37
N TYR A 94 -4.06 3.52 -6.08
CA TYR A 94 -3.24 4.20 -5.08
C TYR A 94 -1.83 3.60 -5.01
N TRP A 95 -1.71 2.28 -4.86
CA TRP A 95 -0.39 1.63 -4.75
C TRP A 95 0.40 1.70 -6.05
N THR A 96 -0.28 1.56 -7.19
CA THR A 96 0.35 1.77 -8.51
C THR A 96 0.91 3.19 -8.61
N THR A 97 0.11 4.20 -8.28
CA THR A 97 0.55 5.61 -8.27
C THR A 97 1.73 5.81 -7.32
N ARG A 98 1.69 5.20 -6.13
CA ARG A 98 2.79 5.27 -5.16
C ARG A 98 4.11 4.74 -5.72
N ILE A 99 4.07 3.64 -6.49
CA ILE A 99 5.25 3.07 -7.18
C ILE A 99 5.74 4.00 -8.28
N LEU A 100 4.84 4.57 -9.10
CA LEU A 100 5.21 5.49 -10.17
C LEU A 100 5.86 6.76 -9.61
N VAL A 101 5.34 7.32 -8.52
CA VAL A 101 5.97 8.43 -7.81
C VAL A 101 7.35 8.03 -7.29
N ASP A 102 7.48 6.82 -6.72
CA ASP A 102 8.77 6.29 -6.27
C ASP A 102 9.81 6.24 -7.39
N ALA A 103 9.40 5.74 -8.56
CA ALA A 103 10.28 5.50 -9.68
C ALA A 103 10.64 6.78 -10.48
N PHE A 104 9.69 7.70 -10.63
CA PHE A 104 9.83 8.85 -11.53
C PHE A 104 10.06 10.18 -10.82
N TYR A 105 9.63 10.33 -9.56
CA TYR A 105 9.77 11.59 -8.83
C TYR A 105 10.97 11.58 -7.87
N PHE A 106 11.21 10.48 -7.15
CA PHE A 106 12.33 10.40 -6.22
C PHE A 106 13.62 9.98 -6.92
N SER A 107 14.64 10.85 -6.86
CA SER A 107 15.98 10.51 -7.35
C SER A 107 16.72 9.65 -6.32
N HIS A 108 17.51 8.69 -6.81
CA HIS A 108 18.42 7.91 -5.94
C HIS A 108 19.44 8.81 -5.21
N ALA A 109 19.72 10.01 -5.74
CA ALA A 109 20.63 10.96 -5.12
C ALA A 109 20.10 11.53 -3.79
N ASP A 110 18.77 11.57 -3.62
CA ASP A 110 18.11 12.13 -2.44
C ASP A 110 17.98 11.10 -1.30
N TRP A 111 18.32 9.83 -1.57
CA TRP A 111 18.12 8.75 -0.62
C TRP A 111 19.22 8.67 0.44
N PRO A 112 18.87 8.43 1.72
CA PRO A 112 19.84 8.19 2.77
C PRO A 112 20.76 7.02 2.42
N LYS A 113 22.07 7.23 2.56
CA LYS A 113 23.08 6.18 2.31
C LYS A 113 23.10 5.17 3.44
N GLY A 114 23.38 3.91 3.10
CA GLY A 114 23.61 2.82 4.05
C GLY A 114 22.77 1.58 3.75
N THR A 115 23.32 0.40 4.06
CA THR A 115 22.70 -0.89 3.70
C THR A 115 21.29 -1.04 4.27
N ALA A 116 21.04 -0.59 5.49
CA ALA A 116 19.71 -0.67 6.10
C ALA A 116 18.64 0.14 5.35
N PHE A 117 19.03 1.30 4.79
CA PHE A 117 18.14 2.14 3.99
C PHE A 117 17.87 1.49 2.63
N ILE A 118 18.90 0.99 1.95
CA ILE A 118 18.74 0.27 0.67
C ILE A 118 17.81 -0.93 0.82
N VAL A 119 18.05 -1.77 1.83
CA VAL A 119 17.23 -2.95 2.10
C VAL A 119 15.80 -2.54 2.47
N GLY A 120 15.64 -1.54 3.34
CA GLY A 120 14.32 -1.02 3.72
C GLY A 120 13.52 -0.51 2.53
N HIS A 121 14.17 0.24 1.63
CA HIS A 121 13.56 0.71 0.39
C HIS A 121 13.09 -0.45 -0.48
N ALA A 122 13.99 -1.39 -0.78
CA ALA A 122 13.69 -2.53 -1.64
C ALA A 122 12.53 -3.36 -1.09
N LEU A 123 12.50 -3.60 0.23
CA LEU A 123 11.41 -4.31 0.89
C LEU A 123 10.08 -3.55 0.81
N LEU A 124 10.08 -2.23 1.04
CA LEU A 124 8.89 -1.39 0.92
C LEU A 124 8.37 -1.34 -0.52
N THR A 125 9.25 -1.17 -1.50
CA THR A 125 8.88 -1.13 -2.92
C THR A 125 8.34 -2.49 -3.37
N LEU A 126 8.95 -3.60 -2.94
CA LEU A 126 8.42 -4.95 -3.18
C LEU A 126 7.03 -5.11 -2.56
N LEU A 127 6.83 -4.62 -1.34
CA LEU A 127 5.53 -4.68 -0.68
C LEU A 127 4.47 -3.88 -1.45
N PHE A 128 4.80 -2.68 -1.92
CA PHE A 128 3.89 -1.88 -2.76
C PHE A 128 3.56 -2.59 -4.08
N LEU A 129 4.55 -3.23 -4.71
CA LEU A 129 4.34 -4.01 -5.93
C LEU A 129 3.39 -5.18 -5.69
N VAL A 130 3.56 -5.92 -4.59
CA VAL A 130 2.64 -7.00 -4.20
C VAL A 130 1.24 -6.44 -3.99
N LEU A 131 1.08 -5.38 -3.21
CA LEU A 131 -0.24 -4.77 -2.98
C LEU A 131 -0.90 -4.34 -4.29
N ALA A 132 -0.18 -3.61 -5.15
CA ALA A 132 -0.70 -3.17 -6.45
C ALA A 132 -1.11 -4.37 -7.32
N ALA A 133 -0.24 -5.37 -7.44
CA ALA A 133 -0.51 -6.57 -8.24
C ALA A 133 -1.71 -7.36 -7.72
N SER A 134 -1.85 -7.51 -6.40
CA SER A 134 -2.95 -8.21 -5.76
C SER A 134 -4.30 -7.53 -6.01
N TYR A 135 -4.41 -6.21 -5.76
CA TYR A 135 -5.69 -5.51 -5.96
C TYR A 135 -6.06 -5.36 -7.43
N VAL A 136 -5.09 -5.02 -8.30
CA VAL A 136 -5.33 -4.95 -9.75
C VAL A 136 -5.65 -6.33 -10.29
N GLY A 137 -4.92 -7.36 -9.86
CA GLY A 137 -5.14 -8.75 -10.24
C GLY A 137 -6.52 -9.25 -9.82
N LEU A 138 -6.95 -8.96 -8.59
CA LEU A 138 -8.29 -9.28 -8.10
C LEU A 138 -9.38 -8.61 -8.94
N PHE A 139 -9.21 -7.31 -9.22
CA PHE A 139 -10.15 -6.56 -10.05
C PHE A 139 -10.23 -7.11 -11.48
N VAL A 140 -9.07 -7.31 -12.14
CA VAL A 140 -8.99 -7.88 -13.49
C VAL A 140 -9.57 -9.29 -13.52
N TRP A 141 -9.29 -10.10 -12.50
CA TRP A 141 -9.85 -11.43 -12.39
C TRP A 141 -11.37 -11.39 -12.35
N HIS A 142 -11.97 -10.58 -11.48
CA HIS A 142 -13.42 -10.48 -11.40
C HIS A 142 -14.10 -9.87 -12.63
N VAL A 143 -13.47 -8.87 -13.27
CA VAL A 143 -14.10 -8.11 -14.36
C VAL A 143 -13.92 -8.80 -15.71
N TRP A 144 -12.76 -9.43 -15.95
CA TRP A 144 -12.40 -9.94 -17.28
C TRP A 144 -12.19 -11.44 -17.35
N LEU A 145 -11.66 -12.06 -16.30
CA LEU A 145 -11.18 -13.45 -16.37
C LEU A 145 -12.09 -14.46 -15.71
N ARG A 146 -12.93 -14.05 -14.76
CA ARG A 146 -13.88 -14.92 -14.08
C ARG A 146 -14.98 -15.29 -15.08
N PRO A 147 -15.04 -16.55 -15.53
CA PRO A 147 -16.10 -17.01 -16.39
C PRO A 147 -17.42 -16.90 -15.62
N ASN A 148 -18.38 -16.17 -16.21
CA ASN A 148 -19.76 -15.88 -15.77
C ASN A 148 -19.87 -14.60 -14.89
N ARG A 149 -20.63 -13.53 -15.19
CA ARG A 149 -21.97 -13.42 -15.84
C ARG A 149 -22.79 -14.70 -15.89
#